data_AF-A0A963EE12-F1
#
_entry.id   AF-A0A963EE12-F1
#
_cell.length_a   1.000
_cell.length_b   1.000
_cell.length_c   1.000
_cell.angle_alpha   90.00
_cell.angle_beta   90.00
_cell.angle_gamma   90.00
#
_symmetry.space_group_name_H-M   'P 1'
#
loop_
_entity.id
_entity.type
_entity.pdbx_description
1 polymer ?
#
loop_
_entity_poly.entity_id
_entity_poly.type
_entity_poly.pdbx_seq_one_letter_code
_entity_poly.pdbx_strand_id
1 'polypeptide(L)'
;MAETTLQDLVAQASGGKIVPYLGPGALQGSVNLATGEPIPAGSDSLILAMNGGKAMAPRLMYEFPRAAMYVEQKRGRNALHRFLDATYGCTHWSRSPLHDWIAAIKPPYVIDINRDSQLQQSYAETPHTLIRGISRIGGTHFRFRIHTFDGESYAEKTADQQAIDPSLPILFKPMGSPLPDATYIASDADYVDYISELMGGFAIPGFLKTLRRGKRYLFAGLRLTRDTERMVLSDIVYAAGEPAGWALIPEPNAKERRFCKKQNIELIEADVSDLLTAAGAAGRTEKATHPIHDVGC
;
A
#
# COMPACT_ATOMS: atom_id res chain seq x y z
N MET A 1 -30.28 -9.09 5.90
CA MET A 1 -28.88 -9.55 6.11
C MET A 1 -28.42 -8.93 7.40
N ALA A 2 -27.75 -9.68 8.27
CA ALA A 2 -27.17 -9.10 9.49
C ALA A 2 -26.12 -8.05 9.11
N GLU A 3 -26.05 -6.96 9.85
CA GLU A 3 -25.07 -5.89 9.65
C GLU A 3 -23.67 -6.41 10.03
N THR A 4 -22.68 -6.27 9.15
CA THR A 4 -21.31 -6.73 9.40
C THR A 4 -20.64 -5.83 10.43
N THR A 5 -20.18 -6.41 11.55
CA THR A 5 -19.52 -5.64 12.63
C THR A 5 -18.01 -5.51 12.40
N LEU A 6 -17.36 -4.58 13.11
CA LEU A 6 -15.88 -4.46 13.08
C LEU A 6 -15.21 -5.74 13.63
N GLN A 7 -15.79 -6.39 14.64
CA GLN A 7 -15.30 -7.66 15.16
C GLN A 7 -15.36 -8.77 14.10
N ASP A 8 -16.43 -8.82 13.29
CA ASP A 8 -16.54 -9.76 12.17
C ASP A 8 -15.45 -9.52 11.12
N LEU A 9 -15.13 -8.26 10.82
CA LEU A 9 -14.06 -7.91 9.89
C LEU A 9 -12.69 -8.30 10.42
N VAL A 10 -12.40 -8.04 11.71
CA VAL A 10 -11.16 -8.48 12.36
C VAL A 10 -11.03 -10.00 12.28
N ALA A 11 -12.07 -10.75 12.63
CA ALA A 11 -12.05 -12.21 12.61
C ALA A 11 -11.86 -12.75 11.19
N GLN A 12 -12.52 -12.15 10.19
CA GLN A 12 -12.39 -12.55 8.80
C GLN A 12 -11.02 -12.20 8.20
N ALA A 13 -10.44 -11.05 8.55
CA ALA A 13 -9.09 -10.66 8.11
C ALA A 13 -8.03 -11.57 8.72
N SER A 14 -8.15 -11.85 10.03
CA SER A 14 -7.26 -12.75 10.77
C SER A 14 -7.34 -14.19 10.23
N GLY A 15 -8.53 -14.63 9.82
CA GLY A 15 -8.74 -15.93 9.19
C GLY A 15 -8.39 -15.98 7.70
N GLY A 16 -7.86 -14.91 7.10
CA GLY A 16 -7.51 -14.85 5.68
C GLY A 16 -8.70 -14.93 4.71
N LYS A 17 -9.93 -14.71 5.18
CA LYS A 17 -11.16 -14.74 4.38
C LYS A 17 -11.40 -13.45 3.59
N ILE A 18 -10.90 -12.33 4.11
CA ILE A 18 -10.92 -11.03 3.43
C ILE A 18 -9.49 -10.50 3.32
N VAL A 19 -9.21 -9.79 2.23
CA VAL A 19 -7.88 -9.27 1.88
C VAL A 19 -7.77 -7.82 2.39
N PRO A 20 -6.87 -7.51 3.33
CA PRO A 20 -6.61 -6.13 3.70
C PRO A 20 -6.04 -5.34 2.51
N TYR A 21 -6.63 -4.18 2.27
CA TYR A 21 -6.19 -3.19 1.29
C TYR A 21 -5.86 -1.90 2.04
N LEU A 22 -4.57 -1.60 2.14
CA LEU A 22 -4.03 -0.54 2.98
C LEU A 22 -3.79 0.73 2.17
N GLY A 23 -4.45 1.82 2.54
CA GLY A 23 -4.23 3.17 2.01
C GLY A 23 -3.27 4.01 2.85
N PRO A 24 -3.10 5.31 2.53
CA PRO A 24 -2.24 6.24 3.28
C PRO A 24 -2.46 6.28 4.80
N GLY A 25 -3.70 6.13 5.25
CA GLY A 25 -4.03 6.10 6.68
C GLY A 25 -3.47 4.88 7.42
N ALA A 26 -3.02 3.83 6.72
CA ALA A 26 -2.35 2.70 7.34
C ALA A 26 -1.04 3.08 8.05
N LEU A 27 -0.44 4.21 7.67
CA LEU A 27 0.78 4.74 8.26
C LEU A 27 0.52 5.74 9.38
N GLN A 28 -0.74 6.01 9.74
CA GLN A 28 -1.07 6.88 10.86
C GLN A 28 -0.46 6.37 12.17
N GLY A 29 0.14 7.26 12.95
CA GLY A 29 0.86 6.94 14.19
C GLY A 29 2.34 6.59 13.98
N SER A 30 2.80 6.42 12.74
CA SER A 30 4.22 6.30 12.42
C SER A 30 4.88 7.69 12.35
N VAL A 31 6.01 7.84 13.05
CA VAL A 31 6.77 9.09 13.15
C VAL A 31 8.26 8.87 12.91
N ASN A 32 8.95 9.92 12.47
CA ASN A 32 10.38 9.92 12.29
C ASN A 32 11.06 9.74 13.66
N LEU A 33 11.95 8.75 13.81
CA LEU A 33 12.57 8.46 15.11
C LEU A 33 13.49 9.58 15.62
N ALA A 34 14.00 10.43 14.74
CA ALA A 34 14.87 11.55 15.10
C ALA A 34 14.09 12.85 15.37
N THR A 35 13.03 13.13 14.60
CA THR A 35 12.33 14.43 14.65
C THR A 35 10.92 14.37 15.26
N GLY A 36 10.31 13.19 15.35
CA GLY A 36 8.92 13.04 15.78
C GLY A 36 7.86 13.46 14.75
N GLU A 37 8.28 13.94 13.56
CA GLU A 37 7.37 14.31 12.48
C GLU A 37 6.65 13.07 11.91
N PRO A 38 5.37 13.16 11.51
CA PRO A 38 4.64 12.03 10.95
C PRO A 38 5.21 11.61 9.60
N ILE A 39 5.14 10.31 9.30
CA ILE A 39 5.51 9.80 7.98
C ILE A 39 4.61 10.41 6.88
N PRO A 40 5.18 11.02 5.83
CA PRO A 40 4.38 11.50 4.72
C PRO A 40 3.87 10.31 3.91
N ALA A 41 2.56 10.21 3.75
CA ALA A 41 1.90 9.10 3.05
C ALA A 41 0.74 9.58 2.17
N GLY A 42 -0.03 10.56 2.67
CA GLY A 42 -1.10 11.20 1.92
C GLY A 42 -0.57 12.26 0.95
N SER A 43 -1.41 12.61 -0.03
CA SER A 43 -1.11 13.60 -1.08
C SER A 43 -0.43 14.86 -0.54
N ASP A 44 -1.08 15.58 0.36
CA ASP A 44 -0.61 16.90 0.80
C ASP A 44 0.70 16.79 1.58
N SER A 45 0.80 15.80 2.48
CA SER A 45 2.03 15.54 3.25
C SER A 45 3.23 15.20 2.35
N LEU A 46 3.01 14.43 1.28
CA LEU A 46 4.06 14.10 0.32
C LEU A 46 4.49 15.31 -0.50
N ILE A 47 3.56 16.18 -0.89
CA ILE A 47 3.88 17.40 -1.64
C ILE A 47 4.69 18.35 -0.77
N LEU A 48 4.29 18.53 0.49
CA LEU A 48 5.03 19.36 1.45
C LEU A 48 6.43 18.79 1.68
N ALA A 49 6.57 17.50 1.96
CA ALA A 49 7.86 16.85 2.16
C ALA A 49 8.79 17.00 0.93
N MET A 50 8.26 16.75 -0.27
CA MET A 50 9.01 16.89 -1.53
C MET A 50 9.46 18.33 -1.81
N ASN A 51 8.74 19.31 -1.26
CA ASN A 51 9.00 20.73 -1.44
C ASN A 51 9.62 21.39 -0.19
N GLY A 52 10.26 20.62 0.69
CA GLY A 52 10.98 21.14 1.85
C GLY A 52 10.08 21.80 2.89
N GLY A 53 8.91 21.20 3.14
CA GLY A 53 7.91 21.67 4.10
C GLY A 53 7.02 22.82 3.60
N LYS A 54 7.19 23.27 2.35
CA LYS A 54 6.46 24.42 1.80
C LYS A 54 5.38 23.97 0.82
N ALA A 55 4.23 24.64 0.84
CA ALA A 55 3.21 24.43 -0.18
C ALA A 55 3.73 24.77 -1.58
N MET A 56 3.32 23.98 -2.59
CA MET A 56 3.47 24.34 -4.00
C MET A 56 2.32 25.25 -4.45
N ALA A 57 2.34 25.71 -5.70
CA ALA A 57 1.22 26.43 -6.28
C ALA A 57 -0.10 25.63 -6.15
N PRO A 58 -1.27 26.26 -5.94
CA PRO A 58 -2.53 25.56 -5.66
C PRO A 58 -2.88 24.44 -6.66
N ARG A 59 -2.56 24.63 -7.95
CA ARG A 59 -2.79 23.61 -8.98
C ARG A 59 -1.98 22.31 -8.77
N LEU A 60 -0.79 22.41 -8.18
CA LEU A 60 0.11 21.29 -7.88
C LEU A 60 -0.22 20.63 -6.54
N MET A 61 -0.84 21.38 -5.62
CA MET A 61 -1.34 20.85 -4.35
C MET A 61 -2.57 19.93 -4.50
N TYR A 62 -3.11 19.78 -5.71
CA TYR A 62 -4.33 18.98 -5.95
C TYR A 62 -4.12 17.49 -5.63
N GLU A 63 -3.00 16.92 -6.10
CA GLU A 63 -2.64 15.53 -5.87
C GLU A 63 -1.14 15.31 -6.00
N PHE A 64 -0.55 14.42 -5.20
CA PHE A 64 0.88 14.13 -5.24
C PHE A 64 1.42 13.78 -6.64
N PRO A 65 0.75 12.95 -7.47
CA PRO A 65 1.29 12.59 -8.78
C PRO A 65 1.51 13.76 -9.73
N ARG A 66 0.68 14.79 -9.61
CA ARG A 66 0.83 16.04 -10.36
C ARG A 66 2.04 16.85 -9.90
N ALA A 67 2.23 16.98 -8.58
CA ALA A 67 3.41 17.63 -8.03
C ALA A 67 4.69 16.87 -8.39
N ALA A 68 4.64 15.53 -8.33
CA ALA A 68 5.75 14.65 -8.68
C ALA A 68 6.11 14.80 -10.16
N MET A 69 5.12 14.89 -11.05
CA MET A 69 5.33 15.19 -12.48
C MET A 69 6.02 16.54 -12.69
N TYR A 70 5.61 17.58 -11.95
CA TYR A 70 6.27 18.89 -12.03
C TYR A 70 7.74 18.84 -11.61
N VAL A 71 8.05 18.12 -10.52
CA VAL A 71 9.44 17.94 -10.06
C VAL A 71 10.24 17.12 -11.07
N GLU A 72 9.66 16.05 -11.61
CA GLU A 72 10.29 15.21 -12.62
C GLU A 72 10.61 15.99 -13.90
N GLN A 73 9.68 16.79 -14.42
CA GLN A 73 9.92 17.65 -15.59
C GLN A 73 11.01 18.71 -15.34
N LYS A 74 11.08 19.26 -14.12
CA LYS A 74 11.99 20.37 -13.79
C LYS A 74 13.39 19.91 -13.37
N ARG A 75 13.49 18.76 -12.68
CA ARG A 75 14.71 18.28 -12.03
C ARG A 75 15.10 16.85 -12.44
N GLY A 76 14.35 16.25 -13.34
CA GLY A 76 14.54 14.88 -13.82
C GLY A 76 14.01 13.82 -12.85
N ARG A 77 13.84 12.60 -13.37
CA ARG A 77 13.36 11.42 -12.62
C ARG A 77 14.20 11.13 -11.38
N ASN A 78 15.50 11.31 -11.47
CA ASN A 78 16.42 11.05 -10.36
C ASN A 78 16.14 11.93 -9.14
N ALA A 79 15.59 13.14 -9.31
CA ALA A 79 15.22 13.98 -8.17
C ALA A 79 14.03 13.39 -7.39
N LEU A 80 13.03 12.88 -8.10
CA LEU A 80 11.88 12.21 -7.49
C LEU A 80 12.28 10.88 -6.84
N HIS A 81 13.13 10.11 -7.50
CA HIS A 81 13.67 8.87 -6.94
C HIS A 81 14.45 9.11 -5.65
N ARG A 82 15.38 10.08 -5.63
CA ARG A 82 16.13 10.42 -4.41
C ARG A 82 15.22 10.89 -3.28
N PHE A 83 14.17 11.66 -3.58
CA PHE A 83 13.20 12.08 -2.57
C PHE A 83 12.49 10.87 -1.94
N LEU A 84 11.98 9.95 -2.75
CA LEU A 84 11.25 8.78 -2.25
C LEU A 84 12.17 7.80 -1.53
N ASP A 85 13.38 7.61 -2.03
CA ASP A 85 14.39 6.74 -1.41
C ASP A 85 14.87 7.32 -0.07
N ALA A 86 15.16 8.63 0.00
CA ALA A 86 15.46 9.28 1.26
C ALA A 86 14.29 9.17 2.26
N THR A 87 13.05 9.34 1.79
CA THR A 87 11.85 9.29 2.63
C THR A 87 11.56 7.89 3.14
N TYR A 88 11.63 6.86 2.29
CA TYR A 88 11.12 5.53 2.62
C TYR A 88 12.19 4.46 2.76
N GLY A 89 13.35 4.63 2.13
CA GLY A 89 14.48 3.71 2.19
C GLY A 89 15.50 4.09 3.29
N CYS A 90 15.83 5.38 3.42
CA CYS A 90 16.88 5.83 4.33
C CYS A 90 16.38 6.35 5.69
N THR A 91 15.18 6.94 5.73
CA THR A 91 14.65 7.50 6.98
C THR A 91 14.07 6.39 7.86
N HIS A 92 14.44 6.42 9.15
CA HIS A 92 13.92 5.49 10.15
C HIS A 92 12.61 5.99 10.74
N TRP A 93 11.55 5.22 10.54
CA TRP A 93 10.21 5.49 11.02
C TRP A 93 9.83 4.52 12.14
N SER A 94 9.03 4.98 13.10
CA SER A 94 8.37 4.08 14.05
C SER A 94 7.34 3.19 13.34
N ARG A 95 6.93 2.13 14.03
CA ARG A 95 5.88 1.23 13.54
C ARG A 95 4.50 1.90 13.63
N SER A 96 3.69 1.74 12.60
CA SER A 96 2.28 2.13 12.68
C SER A 96 1.49 1.03 13.42
N PRO A 97 0.49 1.41 14.24
CA PRO A 97 -0.36 0.44 14.93
C PRO A 97 -1.06 -0.55 13.99
N LEU A 98 -1.44 -0.10 12.78
CA LEU A 98 -2.07 -1.00 11.80
C LEU A 98 -1.08 -2.03 11.25
N HIS A 99 0.16 -1.63 10.95
CA HIS A 99 1.16 -2.59 10.47
C HIS A 99 1.58 -3.58 11.56
N ASP A 100 1.56 -3.19 12.84
CA ASP A 100 1.77 -4.11 13.97
C ASP A 100 0.62 -5.11 14.12
N TRP A 101 -0.63 -4.68 13.94
CA TRP A 101 -1.77 -5.60 13.88
C TRP A 101 -1.67 -6.57 12.69
N ILE A 102 -1.30 -6.08 11.50
CA ILE A 102 -1.06 -6.94 10.33
C ILE A 102 0.07 -7.95 10.60
N ALA A 103 1.14 -7.52 11.28
CA ALA A 103 2.23 -8.41 11.68
C ALA A 103 1.77 -9.49 12.67
N ALA A 104 0.81 -9.19 13.54
CA ALA A 104 0.27 -10.15 14.50
C ALA A 104 -0.61 -11.22 13.85
N ILE A 105 -1.43 -10.85 12.86
CA ILE A 105 -2.41 -11.79 12.25
C ILE A 105 -1.90 -12.45 10.95
N LYS A 106 -0.85 -11.90 10.32
CA LYS A 106 -0.19 -12.40 9.10
C LYS A 106 -1.16 -12.89 8.01
N PRO A 107 -2.03 -12.02 7.43
CA PRO A 107 -2.95 -12.47 6.40
C PRO A 107 -2.19 -13.06 5.20
N PRO A 108 -2.73 -14.09 4.53
CA PRO A 108 -2.04 -14.74 3.41
C PRO A 108 -1.95 -13.86 2.15
N TYR A 109 -2.73 -12.78 2.09
CA TYR A 109 -2.67 -11.82 1.00
C TYR A 109 -2.99 -10.42 1.53
N VAL A 110 -2.06 -9.47 1.32
CA VAL A 110 -2.22 -8.07 1.70
C VAL A 110 -1.86 -7.19 0.51
N ILE A 111 -2.69 -6.18 0.26
CA ILE A 111 -2.45 -5.14 -0.74
C ILE A 111 -2.13 -3.85 0.00
N ASP A 112 -1.05 -3.18 -0.37
CA ASP A 112 -0.62 -1.94 0.29
C ASP A 112 -0.15 -0.93 -0.75
N ILE A 113 -0.91 0.16 -0.91
CA ILE A 113 -0.60 1.19 -1.91
C ILE A 113 0.40 2.24 -1.40
N ASN A 114 0.92 2.09 -0.18
CA ASN A 114 1.99 2.93 0.33
C ASN A 114 3.35 2.51 -0.23
N ARG A 115 4.32 3.42 -0.23
CA ARG A 115 5.68 3.20 -0.80
C ARG A 115 6.75 2.88 0.24
N ASP A 116 6.37 2.83 1.51
CA ASP A 116 7.24 2.48 2.63
C ASP A 116 7.50 0.95 2.68
N SER A 117 8.31 0.52 3.65
CA SER A 117 8.69 -0.88 3.87
C SER A 117 7.97 -1.56 5.03
N GLN A 118 7.01 -0.93 5.71
CA GLN A 118 6.38 -1.46 6.93
C GLN A 118 5.64 -2.79 6.70
N LEU A 119 4.96 -2.97 5.56
CA LEU A 119 4.37 -4.28 5.24
C LEU A 119 5.44 -5.37 5.07
N GLN A 120 6.57 -5.06 4.43
CA GLN A 120 7.65 -6.03 4.25
C GLN A 120 8.30 -6.37 5.59
N GLN A 121 8.53 -5.37 6.44
CA GLN A 121 8.98 -5.55 7.82
C GLN A 121 8.00 -6.41 8.64
N SER A 122 6.69 -6.26 8.43
CA SER A 122 5.67 -7.10 9.08
C SER A 122 5.83 -8.58 8.74
N TYR A 123 6.57 -8.96 7.68
CA TYR A 123 6.82 -10.34 7.24
C TYR A 123 8.32 -10.68 7.16
N ALA A 124 9.18 -9.90 7.81
CA ALA A 124 10.65 -10.07 7.72
C ALA A 124 11.17 -11.44 8.20
N GLU A 125 10.40 -12.17 9.00
CA GLU A 125 10.74 -13.52 9.49
C GLU A 125 9.86 -14.60 8.85
N THR A 126 9.12 -14.27 7.79
CA THR A 126 8.15 -15.18 7.17
C THR A 126 8.45 -15.28 5.70
N PRO A 127 8.74 -16.47 5.15
CA PRO A 127 8.88 -16.64 3.71
C PRO A 127 7.63 -16.12 3.00
N HIS A 128 7.81 -15.30 1.96
CA HIS A 128 6.69 -14.62 1.29
C HIS A 128 7.01 -14.28 -0.17
N THR A 129 5.97 -14.03 -0.95
CA THR A 129 6.08 -13.47 -2.30
C THR A 129 5.78 -11.97 -2.25
N LEU A 130 6.73 -11.16 -2.68
CA LEU A 130 6.60 -9.71 -2.82
C LEU A 130 6.38 -9.33 -4.29
N ILE A 131 5.29 -8.64 -4.57
CA ILE A 131 4.96 -8.13 -5.90
C ILE A 131 4.96 -6.62 -5.82
N ARG A 132 5.78 -5.96 -6.63
CA ARG A 132 5.92 -4.50 -6.62
C ARG A 132 5.66 -3.94 -8.00
N GLY A 133 4.88 -2.86 -8.08
CA GLY A 133 4.74 -2.14 -9.32
C GLY A 133 6.03 -1.42 -9.72
N ILE A 134 6.21 -1.26 -11.02
CA ILE A 134 7.33 -0.50 -11.59
C ILE A 134 6.79 0.50 -12.62
N SER A 135 7.42 1.66 -12.72
CA SER A 135 7.15 2.57 -13.83
C SER A 135 7.74 2.04 -15.13
N ARG A 136 7.28 2.57 -16.28
CA ARG A 136 7.75 2.19 -17.63
C ARG A 136 9.26 2.11 -17.78
N ILE A 137 10.00 2.97 -17.08
CA ILE A 137 11.47 3.06 -17.15
C ILE A 137 12.12 1.75 -16.65
N GLY A 138 11.41 0.91 -15.90
CA GLY A 138 11.90 -0.37 -15.40
C GLY A 138 12.16 -1.46 -16.44
N GLY A 139 11.82 -1.24 -17.73
CA GLY A 139 12.37 -1.98 -18.86
C GLY A 139 11.84 -3.40 -19.12
N THR A 140 10.75 -3.83 -18.48
CA THR A 140 10.16 -5.17 -18.70
C THR A 140 8.84 -5.10 -19.46
N HIS A 141 8.42 -6.23 -20.06
CA HIS A 141 7.08 -6.38 -20.66
C HIS A 141 5.95 -6.22 -19.63
N PHE A 142 6.25 -6.39 -18.35
CA PHE A 142 5.31 -6.25 -17.25
C PHE A 142 5.52 -4.91 -16.54
N ARG A 143 4.49 -4.47 -15.81
CA ARG A 143 4.62 -3.34 -14.87
C ARG A 143 4.70 -3.80 -13.43
N PHE A 144 5.34 -4.95 -13.21
CA PHE A 144 5.65 -5.43 -11.88
C PHE A 144 7.01 -6.13 -11.85
N ARG A 145 7.59 -6.25 -10.66
CA ARG A 145 8.63 -7.22 -10.32
C ARG A 145 8.10 -8.17 -9.26
N ILE A 146 8.53 -9.43 -9.33
CA ILE A 146 8.20 -10.45 -8.34
C ILE A 146 9.49 -10.86 -7.65
N HIS A 147 9.46 -10.88 -6.32
CA HIS A 147 10.55 -11.40 -5.50
C HIS A 147 10.00 -12.46 -4.54
N THR A 148 10.74 -13.55 -4.36
CA THR A 148 10.51 -14.50 -3.28
C THR A 148 11.48 -14.18 -2.15
N PHE A 149 10.97 -14.17 -0.92
CA PHE A 149 11.77 -14.06 0.30
C PHE A 149 11.76 -15.41 1.01
N ASP A 150 12.94 -15.93 1.35
CA ASP A 150 13.12 -17.24 1.98
C ASP A 150 13.26 -17.18 3.51
N GLY A 151 13.22 -15.98 4.10
CA GLY A 151 13.52 -15.75 5.52
C GLY A 151 14.82 -14.98 5.73
N GLU A 152 15.69 -14.92 4.72
CA GLU A 152 16.99 -14.26 4.80
C GLU A 152 17.18 -13.23 3.68
N SER A 153 16.82 -13.57 2.45
CA SER A 153 17.10 -12.75 1.28
C SER A 153 15.99 -12.77 0.23
N TYR A 154 15.93 -11.71 -0.59
CA TYR A 154 15.04 -11.66 -1.73
C TYR A 154 15.72 -12.17 -3.00
N ALA A 155 15.03 -13.00 -3.77
CA ALA A 155 15.42 -13.42 -5.11
C ALA A 155 14.37 -12.99 -6.14
N GLU A 156 14.78 -12.36 -7.25
CA GLU A 156 13.86 -11.96 -8.32
C GLU A 156 13.35 -13.19 -9.10
N LYS A 157 12.03 -13.24 -9.35
CA LYS A 157 11.32 -14.32 -10.04
C LYS A 157 10.38 -13.83 -11.15
N THR A 158 10.53 -12.57 -11.59
CA THR A 158 9.62 -11.94 -12.59
C THR A 158 9.48 -12.76 -13.88
N ALA A 159 10.57 -13.36 -14.36
CA ALA A 159 10.61 -14.14 -15.60
C ALA A 159 10.02 -15.57 -15.46
N ASP A 160 9.97 -16.12 -14.24
CA ASP A 160 9.50 -17.48 -13.97
C ASP A 160 8.35 -17.47 -12.96
N GLN A 161 7.19 -17.03 -13.44
CA GLN A 161 5.97 -16.96 -12.62
C GLN A 161 5.44 -18.34 -12.21
N GLN A 162 5.89 -19.42 -12.84
CA GLN A 162 5.45 -20.79 -12.53
C GLN A 162 6.17 -21.34 -11.30
N ALA A 163 7.35 -20.82 -10.97
CA ALA A 163 8.10 -21.17 -9.76
C ALA A 163 7.60 -20.48 -8.48
N ILE A 164 6.54 -19.67 -8.56
CA ILE A 164 5.95 -19.01 -7.38
C ILE A 164 5.13 -20.01 -6.59
N ASP A 165 5.50 -20.23 -5.33
CA ASP A 165 4.73 -21.06 -4.40
C ASP A 165 3.45 -20.32 -3.97
N PRO A 166 2.25 -20.81 -4.36
CA PRO A 166 0.99 -20.15 -4.04
C PRO A 166 0.56 -20.32 -2.58
N SER A 167 1.26 -21.14 -1.78
CA SER A 167 0.98 -21.32 -0.36
C SER A 167 1.60 -20.23 0.52
N LEU A 168 2.62 -19.53 0.01
CA LEU A 168 3.28 -18.45 0.73
C LEU A 168 2.40 -17.18 0.76
N PRO A 169 2.49 -16.37 1.84
CA PRO A 169 1.87 -15.05 1.87
C PRO A 169 2.27 -14.18 0.67
N ILE A 170 1.31 -13.42 0.13
CA ILE A 170 1.54 -12.47 -0.95
C ILE A 170 1.45 -11.04 -0.41
N LEU A 171 2.52 -10.28 -0.58
CA LEU A 171 2.57 -8.85 -0.31
C LEU A 171 2.53 -8.11 -1.64
N PHE A 172 1.40 -7.47 -1.97
CA PHE A 172 1.26 -6.71 -3.20
C PHE A 172 1.36 -5.21 -2.93
N LYS A 173 2.48 -4.61 -3.34
CA LYS A 173 2.75 -3.18 -3.25
C LYS A 173 2.72 -2.53 -4.65
N PRO A 174 1.53 -2.24 -5.21
CA PRO A 174 1.40 -1.78 -6.59
C PRO A 174 2.11 -0.45 -6.87
N MET A 175 2.34 0.39 -5.86
CA MET A 175 3.04 1.67 -6.04
C MET A 175 4.57 1.57 -5.93
N GLY A 176 5.08 0.36 -5.71
CA GLY A 176 6.50 0.10 -5.45
C GLY A 176 6.90 0.31 -3.99
N SER A 177 8.16 0.04 -3.68
CA SER A 177 8.76 0.19 -2.35
C SER A 177 10.30 0.19 -2.45
N PRO A 178 11.05 0.61 -1.40
CA PRO A 178 12.51 0.67 -1.45
C PRO A 178 13.21 -0.70 -1.50
N LEU A 179 12.56 -1.78 -1.04
CA LEU A 179 13.22 -3.08 -0.83
C LEU A 179 12.62 -4.17 -1.73
N PRO A 180 13.42 -5.12 -2.25
CA PRO A 180 14.89 -5.22 -2.14
C PRO A 180 15.69 -4.15 -2.89
N ASP A 181 15.13 -3.58 -3.94
CA ASP A 181 15.73 -2.52 -4.76
C ASP A 181 14.67 -1.48 -5.10
N ALA A 182 14.98 -0.19 -5.03
CA ALA A 182 13.95 0.84 -5.05
C ALA A 182 13.17 0.89 -6.38
N THR A 183 11.84 0.73 -6.29
CA THR A 183 10.91 0.97 -7.41
C THR A 183 9.77 1.86 -6.94
N TYR A 184 9.38 2.82 -7.76
CA TYR A 184 8.29 3.73 -7.42
C TYR A 184 7.44 4.08 -8.64
N ILE A 185 6.13 4.06 -8.45
CA ILE A 185 5.14 4.71 -9.32
C ILE A 185 4.74 5.97 -8.60
N ALA A 186 4.98 7.15 -9.15
CA ALA A 186 4.81 8.40 -8.42
C ALA A 186 4.26 9.55 -9.26
N SER A 187 4.78 9.79 -10.46
CA SER A 187 4.34 10.92 -11.30
C SER A 187 3.06 10.61 -12.08
N ASP A 188 2.34 11.64 -12.56
CA ASP A 188 1.19 11.46 -13.45
C ASP A 188 1.54 10.56 -14.66
N ALA A 189 2.75 10.69 -15.22
CA ALA A 189 3.21 9.85 -16.32
C ALA A 189 3.34 8.37 -15.90
N ASP A 190 3.85 8.09 -14.70
CA ASP A 190 3.91 6.72 -14.16
C ASP A 190 2.50 6.14 -14.01
N TYR A 191 1.55 6.90 -13.48
CA TYR A 191 0.19 6.42 -13.27
C TYR A 191 -0.58 6.20 -14.56
N VAL A 192 -0.43 7.09 -15.56
CA VAL A 192 -1.05 6.89 -16.88
C VAL A 192 -0.57 5.57 -17.50
N ASP A 193 0.73 5.31 -17.48
CA ASP A 193 1.28 4.06 -18.00
C ASP A 193 0.84 2.86 -17.16
N TYR A 194 0.97 2.93 -15.82
CA TYR A 194 0.62 1.82 -14.94
C TYR A 194 -0.86 1.44 -15.00
N ILE A 195 -1.76 2.41 -14.99
CA ILE A 195 -3.21 2.17 -15.11
C ILE A 195 -3.55 1.58 -16.48
N SER A 196 -2.91 2.08 -17.56
CA SER A 196 -3.11 1.50 -18.90
C SER A 196 -2.73 0.01 -18.92
N GLU A 197 -1.64 -0.34 -18.24
CA GLU A 197 -1.14 -1.72 -18.16
C GLU A 197 -1.93 -2.56 -17.14
N LEU A 198 -2.54 -1.95 -16.12
CA LEU A 198 -3.54 -2.61 -15.25
C LEU A 198 -4.76 -3.04 -16.07
N MET A 199 -5.31 -2.13 -16.88
CA MET A 199 -6.44 -2.40 -17.76
C MET A 199 -6.10 -3.46 -18.83
N GLY A 200 -4.88 -3.41 -19.37
CA GLY A 200 -4.36 -4.42 -20.31
C GLY A 200 -4.00 -5.75 -19.64
N GLY A 201 -3.92 -5.79 -18.31
CA GLY A 201 -3.55 -6.96 -17.53
C GLY A 201 -2.04 -7.24 -17.45
N PHE A 202 -1.16 -6.32 -17.80
CA PHE A 202 0.29 -6.47 -17.71
C PHE A 202 0.89 -5.94 -16.40
N ALA A 203 0.07 -5.33 -15.53
CA ALA A 203 0.48 -4.83 -14.22
C ALA A 203 0.12 -5.76 -13.02
N ILE A 204 -0.51 -6.91 -13.26
CA ILE A 204 -0.81 -7.92 -12.23
C ILE A 204 -0.37 -9.31 -12.73
N PRO A 205 0.42 -10.08 -11.96
CA PRO A 205 0.84 -11.42 -12.35
C PRO A 205 -0.33 -12.38 -12.63
N GLY A 206 -0.12 -13.35 -13.52
CA GLY A 206 -1.18 -14.28 -13.94
C GLY A 206 -1.79 -15.06 -12.78
N PHE A 207 -0.96 -15.61 -11.90
CA PHE A 207 -1.43 -16.35 -10.71
C PHE A 207 -2.25 -15.46 -9.76
N LEU A 208 -1.87 -14.18 -9.61
CA LEU A 208 -2.58 -13.24 -8.74
C LEU A 208 -3.96 -12.87 -9.32
N LYS A 209 -4.08 -12.75 -10.65
CA LYS A 209 -5.38 -12.57 -11.31
C LYS A 209 -6.33 -13.73 -11.07
N THR A 210 -5.81 -14.95 -10.96
CA THR A 210 -6.61 -16.14 -10.61
C THR A 210 -6.99 -16.10 -9.13
N LEU A 211 -6.02 -15.81 -8.25
CA LEU A 211 -6.21 -15.76 -6.79
C LEU A 211 -7.26 -14.72 -6.37
N ARG A 212 -7.31 -13.55 -7.01
CA ARG A 212 -8.20 -12.44 -6.63
C ARG A 212 -9.69 -12.68 -6.91
N ARG A 213 -10.03 -13.67 -7.75
CA ARG A 213 -11.42 -13.93 -8.14
C ARG A 213 -12.26 -14.32 -6.92
N GLY A 214 -13.40 -13.67 -6.74
CA GLY A 214 -14.32 -13.90 -5.62
C GLY A 214 -13.78 -13.47 -4.26
N LYS A 215 -12.55 -12.93 -4.16
CA LYS A 215 -12.03 -12.37 -2.92
C LYS A 215 -12.81 -11.12 -2.55
N ARG A 216 -12.95 -10.89 -1.25
CA ARG A 216 -13.54 -9.68 -0.67
C ARG A 216 -12.47 -8.91 0.09
N TYR A 217 -12.60 -7.60 0.17
CA TYR A 217 -11.53 -6.72 0.63
C TYR A 217 -11.93 -5.92 1.88
N LEU A 218 -10.95 -5.58 2.71
CA LEU A 218 -11.09 -4.60 3.79
C LEU A 218 -10.24 -3.38 3.45
N PHE A 219 -10.86 -2.28 3.03
CA PHE A 219 -10.18 -1.04 2.71
C PHE A 219 -10.00 -0.21 3.99
N ALA A 220 -8.76 -0.06 4.43
CA ALA A 220 -8.40 0.66 5.65
C ALA A 220 -7.48 1.84 5.33
N GLY A 221 -7.78 3.02 5.88
CA GLY A 221 -6.96 4.23 5.69
C GLY A 221 -7.02 4.80 4.27
N LEU A 222 -8.12 4.59 3.54
CA LEU A 222 -8.27 5.01 2.14
C LEU A 222 -9.50 5.88 1.94
N ARG A 223 -9.29 7.16 1.63
CA ARG A 223 -10.39 8.14 1.47
C ARG A 223 -11.11 8.06 0.13
N LEU A 224 -10.54 7.47 -0.93
CA LEU A 224 -11.23 7.32 -2.24
C LEU A 224 -11.71 8.65 -2.87
N THR A 225 -11.13 9.79 -2.46
CA THR A 225 -11.51 11.12 -2.94
C THR A 225 -10.85 11.46 -4.27
N ARG A 226 -9.68 10.87 -4.54
CA ARG A 226 -8.87 11.09 -5.74
C ARG A 226 -9.16 10.06 -6.82
N ASP A 227 -9.01 10.46 -8.08
CA ASP A 227 -9.38 9.61 -9.21
C ASP A 227 -8.37 8.50 -9.44
N THR A 228 -7.09 8.83 -9.37
CA THR A 228 -5.98 7.89 -9.51
C THR A 228 -6.10 6.71 -8.54
N GLU A 229 -6.37 6.98 -7.26
CA GLU A 229 -6.60 5.93 -6.24
C GLU A 229 -7.78 5.02 -6.60
N ARG A 230 -8.89 5.61 -7.07
CA ARG A 230 -10.10 4.87 -7.46
C ARG A 230 -9.89 4.00 -8.70
N MET A 231 -9.15 4.49 -9.69
CA MET A 231 -8.82 3.73 -10.90
C MET A 231 -7.96 2.53 -10.53
N VAL A 232 -6.85 2.74 -9.82
CA VAL A 232 -5.96 1.67 -9.34
C VAL A 232 -6.74 0.62 -8.53
N LEU A 233 -7.57 1.07 -7.58
CA LEU A 233 -8.41 0.16 -6.79
C LEU A 233 -9.32 -0.69 -7.68
N SER A 234 -10.05 -0.06 -8.60
CA SER A 234 -11.04 -0.73 -9.45
C SER A 234 -10.42 -1.83 -10.29
N ASP A 235 -9.22 -1.59 -10.85
CA ASP A 235 -8.50 -2.59 -11.63
C ASP A 235 -7.90 -3.70 -10.77
N ILE A 236 -7.41 -3.40 -9.57
CA ILE A 236 -6.83 -4.39 -8.65
C ILE A 236 -7.90 -5.36 -8.14
N VAL A 237 -9.06 -4.85 -7.72
CA VAL A 237 -10.15 -5.67 -7.15
C VAL A 237 -11.10 -6.24 -8.20
N TYR A 238 -10.75 -6.18 -9.49
CA TYR A 238 -11.56 -6.76 -10.55
C TYR A 238 -11.90 -8.24 -10.28
N ALA A 239 -13.16 -8.60 -10.55
CA ALA A 239 -13.75 -9.90 -10.21
C ALA A 239 -13.78 -10.22 -8.70
N ALA A 240 -13.88 -9.19 -7.85
CA ALA A 240 -14.19 -9.34 -6.43
C ALA A 240 -15.49 -10.13 -6.19
N GLY A 241 -15.66 -10.61 -4.96
CA GLY A 241 -16.91 -11.22 -4.51
C GLY A 241 -18.06 -10.22 -4.37
N GLU A 242 -19.18 -10.69 -3.84
CA GLU A 242 -20.37 -9.87 -3.59
C GLU A 242 -20.76 -9.95 -2.09
N PRO A 243 -20.69 -8.85 -1.32
CA PRO A 243 -20.14 -7.54 -1.71
C PRO A 243 -18.64 -7.62 -2.04
N ALA A 244 -18.13 -6.64 -2.78
CA ALA A 244 -16.72 -6.55 -3.13
C ALA A 244 -15.84 -6.37 -1.89
N GLY A 245 -16.36 -5.76 -0.83
CA GLY A 245 -15.65 -5.60 0.43
C GLY A 245 -16.27 -4.52 1.32
N TRP A 246 -15.49 -4.08 2.31
CA TRP A 246 -15.87 -3.08 3.29
C TRP A 246 -14.85 -1.96 3.32
N ALA A 247 -15.29 -0.71 3.27
CA ALA A 247 -14.43 0.46 3.40
C ALA A 247 -14.69 1.18 4.72
N LEU A 248 -13.63 1.35 5.51
CA LEU A 248 -13.64 2.13 6.75
C LEU A 248 -13.37 3.60 6.38
N ILE A 249 -14.43 4.41 6.39
CA ILE A 249 -14.33 5.85 6.07
C ILE A 249 -15.10 6.64 7.12
N PRO A 250 -14.42 7.39 8.01
CA PRO A 250 -15.09 8.29 8.93
C PRO A 250 -15.71 9.47 8.18
N GLU A 251 -16.94 9.82 8.53
CA GLU A 251 -17.67 10.98 7.99
C GLU A 251 -17.63 11.07 6.44
N PRO A 252 -18.10 10.05 5.72
CA PRO A 252 -17.90 9.97 4.28
C PRO A 252 -18.78 10.97 3.53
N ASN A 253 -18.17 11.66 2.58
CA ASN A 253 -18.83 12.60 1.69
C ASN A 253 -19.61 11.89 0.57
N ALA A 254 -20.39 12.66 -0.19
CA ALA A 254 -21.23 12.15 -1.27
C ALA A 254 -20.45 11.44 -2.39
N LYS A 255 -19.17 11.81 -2.64
CA LYS A 255 -18.33 11.18 -3.66
C LYS A 255 -17.86 9.80 -3.19
N GLU A 256 -17.42 9.70 -1.94
CA GLU A 256 -17.01 8.45 -1.29
C GLU A 256 -18.16 7.43 -1.29
N ARG A 257 -19.34 7.84 -0.81
CA ARG A 257 -20.56 7.01 -0.80
C ARG A 257 -20.95 6.53 -2.21
N ARG A 258 -20.91 7.43 -3.20
CA ARG A 258 -21.25 7.10 -4.60
C ARG A 258 -20.28 6.08 -5.19
N PHE A 259 -18.98 6.25 -4.94
CA PHE A 259 -17.98 5.32 -5.45
C PHE A 259 -18.10 3.94 -4.80
N CYS A 260 -18.24 3.87 -3.47
CA CYS A 260 -18.41 2.60 -2.76
C CYS A 260 -19.64 1.84 -3.29
N LYS A 261 -20.78 2.53 -3.43
CA LYS A 261 -21.99 1.95 -4.03
C LYS A 261 -21.75 1.43 -5.46
N LYS A 262 -21.05 2.19 -6.30
CA LYS A 262 -20.73 1.80 -7.68
C LYS A 262 -19.86 0.53 -7.73
N GLN A 263 -18.92 0.39 -6.80
CA GLN A 263 -18.00 -0.74 -6.73
C GLN A 263 -18.53 -1.92 -5.91
N ASN A 264 -19.80 -1.89 -5.47
CA ASN A 264 -20.36 -2.88 -4.55
C ASN A 264 -19.54 -3.06 -3.25
N ILE A 265 -19.00 -1.94 -2.75
CA ILE A 265 -18.25 -1.88 -1.48
C ILE A 265 -19.21 -1.35 -0.41
N GLU A 266 -19.36 -2.11 0.68
CA GLU A 266 -20.09 -1.68 1.86
C GLU A 266 -19.28 -0.62 2.61
N LEU A 267 -19.92 0.51 2.90
CA LEU A 267 -19.28 1.59 3.64
C LEU A 267 -19.59 1.41 5.12
N ILE A 268 -18.55 1.49 5.96
CA ILE A 268 -18.67 1.53 7.41
C ILE A 268 -18.11 2.86 7.89
N GLU A 269 -18.92 3.61 8.63
CA GLU A 269 -18.54 4.90 9.22
C GLU A 269 -17.67 4.68 10.46
N ALA A 270 -16.44 4.23 10.23
CA ALA A 270 -15.42 3.96 11.23
C ALA A 270 -14.03 4.24 10.64
N ASP A 271 -13.03 4.43 11.50
CA ASP A 271 -11.64 4.62 11.12
C ASP A 271 -10.77 3.40 11.48
N VAL A 272 -9.50 3.44 11.07
CA VAL A 272 -8.48 2.43 11.42
C VAL A 272 -8.35 2.23 12.93
N SER A 273 -8.47 3.31 13.71
CA SER A 273 -8.42 3.27 15.17
C SER A 273 -9.57 2.46 15.79
N ASP A 274 -10.78 2.54 15.22
CA ASP A 274 -11.93 1.75 15.65
C ASP A 274 -11.73 0.27 15.35
N LEU A 275 -11.20 -0.07 14.17
CA LEU A 275 -10.83 -1.43 13.80
C LEU A 275 -9.80 -2.02 14.77
N LEU A 276 -8.77 -1.24 15.11
CA LEU A 276 -7.72 -1.66 16.06
C LEU A 276 -8.26 -1.82 17.49
N THR A 277 -9.22 -0.98 17.88
CA THR A 277 -9.93 -1.12 19.16
C THR A 277 -10.73 -2.42 19.17
N ALA A 278 -11.48 -2.72 18.10
CA ALA A 278 -12.22 -3.96 17.95
C ALA A 278 -11.31 -5.20 17.91
N ALA A 279 -10.08 -5.06 17.43
CA ALA A 279 -9.06 -6.11 17.44
C ALA A 279 -8.40 -6.34 18.81
N GLY A 280 -8.69 -5.51 19.82
CA GLY A 280 -7.99 -5.54 21.11
C GLY A 280 -6.53 -5.09 21.01
N ALA A 281 -6.14 -4.40 19.93
CA ALA A 281 -4.79 -3.92 19.69
C ALA A 281 -4.48 -2.61 20.43
N ALA A 282 -5.49 -1.90 20.94
CA ALA A 282 -5.35 -0.59 21.60
C ALA A 282 -4.71 -0.61 23.01
N GLY A 283 -3.98 -1.68 23.40
CA GLY A 283 -3.48 -1.86 24.77
C GLY A 283 -2.08 -2.44 24.94
N ARG A 284 -1.30 -2.70 23.87
CA ARG A 284 0.07 -3.25 24.01
C ARG A 284 1.13 -2.25 23.55
N THR A 285 1.40 -1.24 24.37
CA THR A 285 2.66 -0.49 24.31
C THR A 285 3.71 -1.28 25.09
N GLU A 286 4.15 -2.42 24.57
CA GLU A 286 5.39 -3.04 25.04
C GLU A 286 6.55 -2.48 24.22
N LYS A 287 7.45 -1.80 24.93
CA LYS A 287 8.73 -1.31 24.42
C LYS A 287 9.57 -2.48 23.93
N ALA A 288 9.48 -2.82 22.65
CA ALA A 288 10.43 -3.72 22.02
C ALA A 288 11.68 -2.95 21.61
N THR A 289 12.67 -2.87 22.51
CA THR A 289 14.05 -2.54 22.14
C THR A 289 14.61 -3.68 21.30
N HIS A 290 14.69 -3.50 19.98
CA HIS A 290 15.50 -4.36 19.11
C HIS A 290 16.81 -3.65 18.75
N PRO A 291 17.96 -4.35 18.79
CA PRO A 291 19.25 -3.78 18.44
C PRO A 291 19.32 -3.55 16.93
N ILE A 292 19.77 -2.35 16.56
CA ILE A 292 20.04 -1.96 15.19
C ILE A 292 21.27 -2.75 14.73
N HIS A 293 21.09 -3.69 13.80
CA HIS A 293 22.21 -4.22 13.03
C HIS A 293 22.50 -3.23 11.90
N ASP A 294 23.67 -2.61 12.02
CA ASP A 294 24.29 -1.70 11.06
C ASP A 294 24.59 -2.48 9.77
N VAL A 295 23.85 -2.19 8.69
CA VAL A 295 24.19 -2.66 7.34
C VAL A 295 24.86 -1.47 6.66
N GLY A 296 26.20 -1.48 6.71
CA GLY A 296 27.06 -0.48 6.12
C GLY A 296 26.85 -0.32 4.61
N CYS A 297 27.12 0.90 4.16
CA CYS A 297 27.06 1.38 2.77
C CYS A 297 27.75 0.49 1.73
#